data_AF-A0ABD5VTF6-F1
#
_entry.id   AF-A0ABD5VTF6-F1
#
_cell.length_a   1.000
_cell.length_b   1.000
_cell.length_c   1.000
_cell.angle_alpha   90.00
_cell.angle_beta   90.00
_cell.angle_gamma   90.00
#
_symmetry.space_group_name_H-M   'P 1'
#
loop_
_entity.id
_entity.type
_entity.pdbx_description
1 polymer ?
#
loop_
_entity_poly.entity_id
_entity_poly.type
_entity_poly.pdbx_seq_one_letter_code
_entity_poly.pdbx_strand_id
1 'polypeptide(L)'
;MVVTPVLISLLILLLVTKYYGGFIYRITAVVAFLGHVLVSLIIVPYVPYAWDINAFHRAAVTIASGGLPTASSTVTSFGTFQGLLYVFFPSEPTTVAVFNGLFAVLVFIPISYLIRQLYPDFTTTCNGCMSLVLFLPLPFLFLSIPMRDSLSVLLFFSFLALGFHSLSEKDAVFAMPLIPMWGILFLFRRELGLIALLGLVLQ
;
A
#
# COMPACT_ATOMS: atom_id res chain seq x y z
N MET A 1 17.64 -13.86 3.30
CA MET A 1 16.49 -14.78 3.50
C MET A 1 15.21 -13.99 3.71
N VAL A 2 14.16 -14.24 2.92
CA VAL A 2 12.89 -13.47 2.92
C VAL A 2 12.00 -13.77 4.14
N VAL A 3 12.42 -14.66 5.04
CA VAL A 3 11.65 -15.03 6.25
C VAL A 3 11.40 -13.82 7.15
N THR A 4 12.42 -13.00 7.40
CA THR A 4 12.31 -11.83 8.29
C THR A 4 11.25 -10.81 7.83
N PRO A 5 11.23 -10.32 6.57
CA PRO A 5 10.19 -9.39 6.12
C PRO A 5 8.79 -10.03 6.14
N VAL A 6 8.65 -11.33 5.91
CA VAL A 6 7.35 -12.03 6.05
C VAL A 6 6.87 -12.02 7.49
N LEU A 7 7.73 -12.38 8.45
CA LEU A 7 7.37 -12.41 9.87
C LEU A 7 7.01 -11.02 10.40
N ILE A 8 7.81 -10.00 10.06
CA ILE A 8 7.55 -8.62 10.46
C ILE A 8 6.25 -8.10 9.82
N SER A 9 6.03 -8.36 8.53
CA SER A 9 4.79 -7.94 7.86
C SER A 9 3.56 -8.61 8.47
N LEU A 10 3.64 -9.91 8.80
CA LEU A 10 2.58 -10.62 9.49
C LEU A 10 2.33 -10.05 10.89
N LEU A 11 3.39 -9.75 11.64
CA LEU A 11 3.26 -9.12 12.97
C LEU A 11 2.57 -7.76 12.88
N ILE A 12 2.97 -6.93 11.91
CA ILE A 12 2.34 -5.62 11.66
C ILE A 12 0.86 -5.84 11.30
N LEU A 13 0.55 -6.78 10.41
CA LEU A 13 -0.83 -7.09 10.04
C LEU A 13 -1.67 -7.48 11.25
N LEU A 14 -1.16 -8.39 12.09
CA LEU A 14 -1.86 -8.84 13.31
C LEU A 14 -2.03 -7.71 14.32
N LEU A 15 -1.03 -6.83 14.45
CA LEU A 15 -1.11 -5.65 15.32
C LEU A 15 -2.18 -4.68 14.82
N VAL A 16 -2.18 -4.34 13.53
CA VAL A 16 -3.15 -3.40 12.94
C VAL A 16 -4.56 -3.98 13.00
N THR A 17 -4.76 -5.23 12.56
CA THR A 17 -6.09 -5.88 12.55
C THR A 17 -6.63 -6.17 13.96
N LYS A 18 -5.80 -6.09 15.01
CA LYS A 18 -6.28 -6.09 16.39
C LYS A 18 -7.09 -4.85 16.73
N TYR A 19 -6.72 -3.69 16.16
CA TYR A 19 -7.39 -2.41 16.40
C TYR A 19 -8.43 -2.07 15.34
N TYR A 20 -8.31 -2.63 14.13
CA TYR A 20 -9.15 -2.29 12.99
C TYR A 20 -9.86 -3.52 12.42
N GLY A 21 -11.19 -3.50 12.50
CA GLY A 21 -12.08 -4.53 11.93
C GLY A 21 -12.50 -5.63 12.91
N GLY A 22 -13.40 -6.49 12.45
CA GLY A 22 -13.90 -7.64 13.21
C GLY A 22 -13.06 -8.91 12.98
N PHE A 23 -13.42 -9.98 13.70
CA PHE A 23 -12.77 -11.29 13.60
C PHE A 23 -12.70 -11.83 12.16
N ILE A 24 -13.77 -11.64 11.39
CA ILE A 24 -13.85 -12.07 9.98
C ILE A 24 -12.78 -11.36 9.15
N TYR A 25 -12.65 -10.03 9.25
CA TYR A 25 -11.62 -9.28 8.52
C TYR A 25 -10.22 -9.74 8.90
N ARG A 26 -9.95 -9.96 10.18
CA ARG A 26 -8.63 -10.43 10.62
C ARG A 26 -8.25 -11.77 9.99
N ILE A 27 -9.16 -12.73 9.93
CA ILE A 27 -8.90 -14.02 9.27
C ILE A 27 -8.70 -13.83 7.77
N THR A 28 -9.62 -13.13 7.08
CA THR A 28 -9.53 -12.95 5.63
C THR A 28 -8.30 -12.15 5.24
N ALA A 29 -7.90 -11.17 6.03
CA ALA A 29 -6.67 -10.40 5.87
C ALA A 29 -5.42 -11.29 5.96
N VAL A 30 -5.35 -12.18 6.95
CA VAL A 30 -4.24 -13.14 7.07
C VAL A 30 -4.22 -14.09 5.87
N VAL A 31 -5.36 -14.63 5.46
CA VAL A 31 -5.45 -15.52 4.29
C VAL A 31 -5.03 -14.81 3.01
N ALA A 32 -5.52 -13.59 2.78
CA ALA A 32 -5.14 -12.76 1.64
C ALA A 32 -3.64 -12.44 1.65
N PHE A 33 -3.08 -12.06 2.81
CA PHE A 33 -1.65 -11.80 2.96
C PHE A 33 -0.81 -13.04 2.61
N LEU A 34 -1.18 -14.22 3.10
CA LEU A 34 -0.49 -15.47 2.75
C LEU A 34 -0.58 -15.76 1.25
N GLY A 35 -1.73 -15.48 0.62
CA GLY A 35 -1.87 -15.56 -0.82
C GLY A 35 -0.96 -14.58 -1.57
N HIS A 36 -0.84 -13.33 -1.12
CA HIS A 36 0.09 -12.36 -1.69
C HIS A 36 1.54 -12.80 -1.54
N VAL A 37 1.93 -13.37 -0.39
CA VAL A 37 3.27 -13.95 -0.17
C VAL A 37 3.50 -15.11 -1.14
N LEU A 38 2.52 -16.00 -1.33
CA LEU A 38 2.60 -17.09 -2.31
C LEU A 38 2.81 -16.56 -3.73
N VAL A 39 2.01 -15.59 -4.16
CA VAL A 39 2.16 -14.95 -5.48
C VAL A 39 3.55 -14.32 -5.61
N SER A 40 3.99 -13.57 -4.59
CA SER A 40 5.26 -12.84 -4.58
C SER A 40 6.49 -13.74 -4.66
N LEU A 41 6.47 -14.87 -3.95
CA LEU A 41 7.62 -15.76 -3.83
C LEU A 41 7.63 -16.87 -4.87
N ILE A 42 6.45 -17.31 -5.32
CA ILE A 42 6.34 -18.43 -6.26
C ILE A 42 6.04 -17.92 -7.65
N ILE A 43 5.02 -17.09 -7.84
CA ILE A 43 4.54 -16.74 -9.19
C ILE A 43 5.44 -15.68 -9.84
N VAL A 44 5.68 -14.56 -9.14
CA VAL A 44 6.40 -13.40 -9.67
C VAL A 44 7.78 -13.75 -10.27
N PRO A 45 8.62 -14.62 -9.65
CA PRO A 45 9.91 -14.99 -10.23
C PRO A 45 9.84 -15.66 -11.60
N TYR A 46 8.74 -16.34 -11.93
CA TYR A 46 8.59 -17.03 -13.21
C TYR A 46 7.91 -16.19 -14.29
N VAL A 47 7.41 -14.99 -13.97
CA VAL A 47 6.72 -14.18 -14.97
C VAL A 47 7.72 -13.30 -15.72
N PRO A 48 7.84 -13.44 -17.06
CA PRO A 48 8.84 -12.75 -17.85
C PRO A 48 8.40 -11.30 -18.14
N TYR A 49 8.37 -10.46 -17.11
CA TYR A 49 7.98 -9.06 -17.28
C TYR A 49 9.18 -8.12 -17.37
N ALA A 50 9.17 -7.27 -18.39
CA ALA A 50 10.10 -6.14 -18.58
C ALA A 50 9.72 -4.90 -17.73
N TRP A 51 9.12 -5.11 -16.56
CA TRP A 51 8.60 -4.04 -15.73
C TRP A 51 9.71 -3.27 -14.99
N ASP A 52 9.34 -2.08 -14.49
CA ASP A 52 10.22 -1.15 -13.80
C ASP A 52 10.85 -1.68 -12.50
N ILE A 53 10.56 -2.92 -12.10
CA ILE A 53 11.12 -3.60 -10.91
C ILE A 53 12.65 -3.46 -10.86
N ASN A 54 13.34 -3.69 -11.99
CA ASN A 54 14.79 -3.57 -12.05
C ASN A 54 15.27 -2.10 -11.92
N ALA A 55 14.49 -1.14 -12.43
CA ALA A 55 14.81 0.27 -12.26
C ALA A 55 14.68 0.69 -10.79
N PHE A 56 13.60 0.29 -10.11
CA PHE A 56 13.40 0.54 -8.69
C PHE A 56 14.46 -0.15 -7.83
N HIS A 57 14.77 -1.42 -8.11
CA HIS A 57 15.80 -2.17 -7.40
C HIS A 57 17.18 -1.52 -7.53
N ARG A 58 17.61 -1.13 -8.74
CA ARG A 58 18.90 -0.44 -8.95
C ARG A 58 18.97 0.91 -8.25
N ALA A 59 17.89 1.68 -8.27
CA ALA A 59 17.83 2.94 -7.54
C ALA A 59 17.93 2.69 -6.02
N ALA A 60 17.21 1.69 -5.51
CA ALA A 60 17.21 1.35 -4.09
C ALA A 60 18.56 0.86 -3.57
N VAL A 61 19.25 -0.01 -4.32
CA VAL A 61 20.60 -0.48 -3.95
C VAL A 61 21.59 0.68 -3.94
N THR A 62 21.52 1.57 -4.94
CA THR A 62 22.34 2.79 -4.99
C THR A 62 22.09 3.69 -3.78
N ILE A 63 20.83 3.91 -3.40
CA ILE A 63 20.48 4.72 -2.23
C ILE A 63 20.95 4.07 -0.93
N ALA A 64 20.72 2.75 -0.77
CA ALA A 64 21.11 2.01 0.41
C ALA A 64 22.64 1.96 0.62
N SER A 65 23.42 2.05 -0.46
CA SER A 65 24.88 2.17 -0.40
C SER A 65 25.39 3.60 -0.25
N GLY A 66 24.51 4.59 -0.08
CA GLY A 66 24.85 6.01 0.11
C GLY A 66 25.07 6.81 -1.18
N GLY A 67 24.75 6.24 -2.35
CA GLY A 67 24.86 6.89 -3.65
C GLY A 67 23.60 7.68 -4.04
N LEU A 68 23.75 8.55 -5.04
CA LEU A 68 22.64 9.28 -5.66
C LEU A 68 22.27 8.61 -6.99
N PRO A 69 21.04 8.08 -7.15
CA PRO A 69 20.65 7.39 -8.37
C PRO A 69 20.38 8.36 -9.52
N THR A 70 20.91 8.04 -10.71
CA THR A 70 20.59 8.74 -11.97
C THR A 70 19.34 8.13 -12.60
N ALA A 71 18.18 8.35 -11.99
CA ALA A 71 16.89 7.84 -12.45
C ALA A 71 15.82 8.94 -12.45
N SER A 72 14.65 8.66 -13.04
CA SER A 72 13.52 9.59 -12.99
C SER A 72 13.04 9.82 -11.56
N SER A 73 12.45 10.99 -11.29
CA SER A 73 11.94 11.35 -9.95
C SER A 73 11.05 10.26 -9.31
N THR A 74 10.18 9.64 -10.10
CA THR A 74 9.32 8.52 -9.68
C THR A 74 10.14 7.30 -9.23
N VAL A 75 11.11 6.90 -10.06
CA VAL A 75 11.96 5.73 -9.79
C VAL A 75 12.81 5.98 -8.55
N THR A 76 13.38 7.17 -8.43
CA THR A 76 14.16 7.57 -7.25
C THR A 76 13.30 7.62 -5.99
N SER A 77 12.07 8.12 -6.06
CA SER A 77 11.18 8.23 -4.89
C SER A 77 10.78 6.85 -4.36
N PHE A 78 10.28 5.96 -5.22
CA PHE A 78 9.94 4.61 -4.79
C PHE A 78 11.19 3.79 -4.44
N GLY A 79 12.29 3.98 -5.19
CA GLY A 79 13.60 3.42 -4.86
C GLY A 79 14.10 3.85 -3.48
N THR A 80 13.77 5.06 -3.02
CA THR A 80 14.09 5.53 -1.66
C THR A 80 13.33 4.71 -0.61
N PHE A 81 12.02 4.53 -0.80
CA PHE A 81 11.21 3.67 0.08
C PHE A 81 11.76 2.23 0.11
N GLN A 82 12.03 1.65 -1.06
CA GLN A 82 12.61 0.31 -1.17
C GLN A 82 14.02 0.24 -0.54
N GLY A 83 14.84 1.26 -0.70
CA GLY A 83 16.17 1.38 -0.10
C GLY A 83 16.10 1.40 1.42
N LEU A 84 15.13 2.09 2.03
CA LEU A 84 14.89 2.06 3.47
C LEU A 84 14.57 0.65 3.97
N LEU A 85 13.77 -0.12 3.24
CA LEU A 85 13.52 -1.53 3.58
C LEU A 85 14.83 -2.34 3.51
N TYR A 86 15.68 -2.08 2.51
CA TYR A 86 16.95 -2.78 2.33
C TYR A 86 18.00 -2.50 3.40
N VAL A 87 17.83 -1.44 4.20
CA VAL A 87 18.66 -1.19 5.39
C VAL A 87 18.43 -2.25 6.47
N PHE A 88 17.18 -2.73 6.62
CA PHE A 88 16.78 -3.65 7.69
C PHE A 88 16.59 -5.10 7.22
N PHE A 89 16.34 -5.29 5.93
CA PHE A 89 15.96 -6.56 5.32
C PHE A 89 16.86 -6.88 4.12
N PRO A 90 16.86 -8.13 3.61
CA PRO A 90 17.64 -8.47 2.42
C PRO A 90 17.31 -7.57 1.22
N SER A 91 18.35 -7.14 0.52
CA SER A 91 18.29 -6.26 -0.66
C SER A 91 17.82 -7.00 -1.91
N GLU A 92 16.61 -7.54 -1.88
CA GLU A 92 15.99 -8.33 -2.95
C GLU A 92 14.60 -7.77 -3.30
N PRO A 93 14.14 -7.79 -4.56
CA PRO A 93 12.80 -7.30 -4.92
C PRO A 93 11.67 -8.01 -4.17
N THR A 94 11.87 -9.28 -3.82
CA THR A 94 10.95 -10.11 -3.02
C THR A 94 10.65 -9.49 -1.65
N THR A 95 11.59 -8.80 -1.02
CA THR A 95 11.37 -8.07 0.23
C THR A 95 10.24 -7.05 0.06
N VAL A 96 10.28 -6.25 -1.01
CA VAL A 96 9.24 -5.25 -1.29
C VAL A 96 7.92 -5.92 -1.66
N ALA A 97 7.96 -7.01 -2.42
CA ALA A 97 6.76 -7.75 -2.81
C ALA A 97 5.95 -8.22 -1.58
N VAL A 98 6.64 -8.69 -0.53
CA VAL A 98 6.00 -9.05 0.74
C VAL A 98 5.33 -7.85 1.42
N PHE A 99 6.01 -6.70 1.49
CA PHE A 99 5.41 -5.48 2.04
C PHE A 99 4.25 -4.96 1.18
N ASN A 100 4.33 -5.13 -0.14
CA ASN A 100 3.22 -4.81 -1.03
C ASN A 100 2.00 -5.70 -0.79
N GLY A 101 2.20 -6.99 -0.49
CA GLY A 101 1.13 -7.85 -0.01
C GLY A 101 0.50 -7.36 1.30
N LEU A 102 1.30 -6.88 2.25
CA LEU A 102 0.81 -6.23 3.46
C LEU A 102 -0.03 -4.98 3.12
N PHE A 103 0.51 -4.07 2.32
CA PHE A 103 -0.18 -2.84 1.94
C PHE A 103 -1.51 -3.14 1.25
N ALA A 104 -1.54 -4.11 0.34
CA ALA A 104 -2.73 -4.52 -0.40
C ALA A 104 -3.88 -4.92 0.54
N VAL A 105 -3.57 -5.68 1.58
CA VAL A 105 -4.54 -6.11 2.58
C VAL A 105 -5.01 -4.95 3.48
N LEU A 106 -4.11 -4.03 3.80
CA LEU A 106 -4.42 -2.84 4.61
C LEU A 106 -5.29 -1.83 3.86
N VAL A 107 -5.33 -1.84 2.52
CA VAL A 107 -6.18 -0.94 1.69
C VAL A 107 -7.65 -1.02 2.12
N PHE A 108 -8.12 -2.20 2.57
CA PHE A 108 -9.51 -2.35 2.98
C PHE A 108 -9.88 -1.46 4.17
N ILE A 109 -8.95 -1.13 5.07
CA ILE A 109 -9.25 -0.31 6.27
C ILE A 109 -9.80 1.07 5.89
N PRO A 110 -9.05 1.93 5.16
CA PRO A 110 -9.58 3.23 4.75
C PRO A 110 -10.78 3.12 3.81
N ILE A 111 -10.85 2.11 2.95
CA ILE A 111 -12.04 1.87 2.10
C ILE A 111 -13.28 1.59 2.95
N SER A 112 -13.15 0.75 3.98
CA SER A 112 -14.27 0.40 4.85
C SER A 112 -14.79 1.61 5.62
N TYR A 113 -13.89 2.53 6.02
CA TYR A 113 -14.28 3.81 6.61
C TYR A 113 -15.08 4.66 5.61
N LEU A 114 -14.55 4.86 4.40
CA LEU A 114 -15.21 5.65 3.36
C LEU A 114 -16.59 5.09 2.99
N ILE A 115 -16.72 3.77 2.85
CA ILE A 115 -18.01 3.12 2.55
C ILE A 115 -19.04 3.41 3.63
N ARG A 116 -18.65 3.32 4.91
CA ARG A 116 -19.57 3.60 6.03
C ARG A 116 -20.04 5.06 6.06
N GLN A 117 -19.18 5.98 5.64
CA GLN A 117 -19.52 7.40 5.57
C GLN A 117 -20.39 7.74 4.37
N LEU A 118 -20.10 7.17 3.20
CA LEU A 118 -20.83 7.44 1.96
C LEU A 118 -22.15 6.68 1.84
N TYR A 119 -22.26 5.52 2.50
CA TYR A 119 -23.42 4.63 2.43
C TYR A 119 -23.85 4.19 3.83
N PRO A 120 -24.42 5.09 4.66
CA PRO A 120 -24.79 4.79 6.04
C PRO A 120 -25.88 3.70 6.15
N ASP A 121 -26.73 3.57 5.14
CA ASP A 121 -27.79 2.55 5.09
C ASP A 121 -27.28 1.14 4.73
N PHE A 122 -26.01 0.98 4.36
CA PHE A 122 -25.39 -0.33 4.17
C PHE A 122 -25.16 -1.00 5.54
N THR A 123 -26.20 -1.70 5.99
CA THR A 123 -26.28 -2.29 7.32
C THR A 123 -25.22 -3.40 7.51
N THR A 124 -24.36 -3.18 8.50
CA THR A 124 -23.67 -4.16 9.34
C THR A 124 -22.47 -4.96 8.82
N THR A 125 -22.31 -5.27 7.54
CA THR A 125 -21.05 -5.92 7.08
C THR A 125 -20.69 -5.62 5.62
N CYS A 126 -19.61 -4.88 5.39
CA CYS A 126 -19.04 -4.64 4.05
C CYS A 126 -18.28 -5.88 3.50
N ASN A 127 -18.77 -7.10 3.78
CA ASN A 127 -18.07 -8.35 3.45
C ASN A 127 -17.91 -8.53 1.93
N GLY A 128 -18.88 -8.09 1.13
CA GLY A 128 -18.77 -8.10 -0.33
C GLY A 128 -17.63 -7.20 -0.81
N CYS A 129 -17.59 -5.95 -0.34
CA CYS A 129 -16.51 -5.02 -0.65
C CYS A 129 -15.16 -5.50 -0.14
N MET A 130 -15.12 -6.10 1.06
CA MET A 130 -13.93 -6.73 1.62
C MET A 130 -13.41 -7.82 0.70
N SER A 131 -14.27 -8.73 0.26
CA SER A 131 -13.88 -9.82 -0.65
C SER A 131 -13.37 -9.29 -1.98
N LEU A 132 -13.99 -8.25 -2.54
CA LEU A 132 -13.51 -7.61 -3.76
C LEU A 132 -12.13 -6.96 -3.57
N VAL A 133 -11.92 -6.22 -2.50
CA VAL A 133 -10.62 -5.57 -2.23
C VAL A 133 -9.52 -6.61 -1.98
N LEU A 134 -9.83 -7.66 -1.21
CA LEU A 134 -8.84 -8.65 -0.77
C LEU A 134 -8.59 -9.79 -1.76
N PHE A 135 -9.52 -10.10 -2.67
CA PHE A 135 -9.44 -11.31 -3.49
C PHE A 135 -9.79 -11.10 -4.97
N LEU A 136 -10.04 -9.87 -5.44
CA LEU A 136 -10.25 -9.66 -6.87
C LEU A 136 -8.98 -10.06 -7.64
N PRO A 137 -9.03 -11.02 -8.58
CA PRO A 137 -7.83 -11.70 -9.08
C PRO A 137 -6.80 -10.76 -9.69
N LEU A 138 -7.25 -9.76 -10.45
CA LEU A 138 -6.37 -8.86 -11.19
C LEU A 138 -5.66 -7.86 -10.25
N PRO A 139 -6.35 -7.10 -9.37
CA PRO A 139 -5.67 -6.34 -8.32
C PRO A 139 -4.81 -7.21 -7.43
N PHE A 140 -5.26 -8.41 -7.07
CA PHE A 140 -4.50 -9.31 -6.22
C PHE A 140 -3.11 -9.59 -6.80
N LEU A 141 -3.04 -9.93 -8.09
CA LEU A 141 -1.79 -10.14 -8.80
C LEU A 141 -0.94 -8.86 -8.82
N PHE A 142 -1.49 -7.75 -9.33
CA PHE A 142 -0.73 -6.50 -9.51
C PHE A 142 -0.24 -5.88 -8.21
N LEU A 143 -1.00 -6.00 -7.13
CA LEU A 143 -0.60 -5.50 -5.82
C LEU A 143 0.39 -6.44 -5.10
N SER A 144 0.61 -7.66 -5.59
CA SER A 144 1.66 -8.57 -5.08
C SER A 144 3.04 -8.28 -5.66
N ILE A 145 3.11 -7.58 -6.80
CA ILE A 145 4.34 -7.36 -7.54
C ILE A 145 5.15 -6.25 -6.85
N PRO A 146 6.50 -6.30 -6.81
CA PRO A 146 7.34 -5.28 -6.17
C PRO A 146 7.39 -3.96 -6.96
N MET A 147 6.25 -3.27 -6.99
CA MET A 147 6.01 -2.00 -7.66
C MET A 147 5.37 -0.99 -6.70
N ARG A 148 5.37 0.28 -7.10
CA ARG A 148 4.80 1.39 -6.32
C ARG A 148 3.29 1.31 -6.08
N ASP A 149 2.56 0.52 -6.86
CA ASP A 149 1.11 0.60 -6.94
C ASP A 149 0.42 0.25 -5.62
N SER A 150 0.87 -0.78 -4.88
CA SER A 150 0.23 -1.18 -3.62
C SER A 150 0.32 -0.09 -2.54
N LEU A 151 1.52 0.47 -2.35
CA LEU A 151 1.71 1.60 -1.43
C LEU A 151 0.94 2.85 -1.90
N SER A 152 0.93 3.12 -3.21
CA SER A 152 0.21 4.27 -3.78
C SER A 152 -1.31 4.17 -3.55
N VAL A 153 -1.89 2.99 -3.74
CA VAL A 153 -3.32 2.74 -3.51
C VAL A 153 -3.66 2.89 -2.03
N LEU A 154 -2.85 2.32 -1.14
CA LEU A 154 -3.04 2.48 0.30
C LEU A 154 -2.97 3.96 0.73
N LEU A 155 -1.95 4.69 0.26
CA LEU A 155 -1.80 6.12 0.55
C LEU A 155 -2.97 6.94 0.02
N PHE A 156 -3.42 6.66 -1.20
CA PHE A 156 -4.55 7.36 -1.82
C PHE A 156 -5.85 7.19 -1.03
N PHE A 157 -6.23 5.94 -0.70
CA PHE A 157 -7.45 5.72 0.08
C PHE A 157 -7.33 6.24 1.52
N SER A 158 -6.15 6.14 2.12
CA SER A 158 -5.91 6.73 3.45
C SER A 158 -6.02 8.25 3.42
N PHE A 159 -5.51 8.89 2.36
CA PHE A 159 -5.64 10.33 2.14
C PHE A 159 -7.11 10.74 2.02
N LEU A 160 -7.90 10.02 1.22
CA LEU A 160 -9.34 10.28 1.09
C LEU A 160 -10.09 10.08 2.41
N ALA A 161 -9.79 9.00 3.14
CA ALA A 161 -10.42 8.70 4.43
C ALA A 161 -10.14 9.80 5.47
N LEU A 162 -8.88 10.22 5.60
CA LEU A 162 -8.48 11.29 6.51
C LEU A 162 -9.01 12.65 6.07
N GLY A 163 -9.00 12.93 4.77
CA GLY A 163 -9.56 14.17 4.21
C GLY A 163 -11.05 14.29 4.49
N PHE A 164 -11.81 13.22 4.22
CA PHE A 164 -13.23 13.16 4.56
C PHE A 164 -13.45 13.34 6.07
N HIS A 165 -12.72 12.62 6.91
CA HIS A 165 -12.84 12.72 8.37
C HIS A 165 -12.59 14.15 8.87
N SER A 166 -11.49 14.77 8.42
CA SER A 166 -11.12 16.12 8.83
C SER A 166 -12.15 17.16 8.41
N LEU A 167 -12.73 17.03 7.21
CA LEU A 167 -13.78 17.91 6.72
C LEU A 167 -15.10 17.71 7.47
N SER A 168 -15.51 16.46 7.70
CA SER A 168 -16.78 16.15 8.36
C SER A 168 -16.78 16.51 9.84
N GLU A 169 -15.71 16.19 10.57
CA GLU A 169 -15.61 16.43 12.02
C GLU A 169 -14.99 17.79 12.36
N LYS A 170 -14.54 18.55 11.36
CA LYS A 170 -13.81 19.82 11.52
C LYS A 170 -12.57 19.70 12.41
N ASP A 171 -11.95 18.53 12.45
CA ASP A 171 -10.74 18.28 13.21
C ASP A 171 -9.50 18.57 12.37
N ALA A 172 -8.88 19.72 12.64
CA ALA A 172 -7.68 20.18 11.96
C ALA A 172 -6.43 19.34 12.29
N VAL A 173 -6.42 18.58 13.38
CA VAL A 173 -5.28 17.74 13.76
C VAL A 173 -5.11 16.61 12.73
N PHE A 174 -6.22 16.03 12.28
CA PHE A 174 -6.21 15.00 11.24
C PHE A 174 -5.95 15.54 9.83
N ALA A 175 -5.99 16.87 9.64
CA ALA A 175 -5.56 17.50 8.37
C ALA A 175 -4.05 17.54 8.21
N MET A 176 -3.29 17.62 9.31
CA MET A 176 -1.82 17.73 9.26
C MET A 176 -1.12 16.64 8.44
N PRO A 177 -1.44 15.33 8.57
CA PRO A 177 -0.80 14.30 7.76
C PRO A 177 -1.17 14.36 6.26
N LEU A 178 -2.23 15.07 5.87
CA LEU A 178 -2.64 15.13 4.46
C LEU A 178 -1.58 15.76 3.56
N ILE A 179 -0.90 16.81 4.02
CA ILE A 179 0.14 17.49 3.23
C ILE A 179 1.31 16.56 2.88
N PRO A 180 2.00 15.92 3.86
CA PRO A 180 3.08 14.99 3.53
C PRO A 180 2.57 13.75 2.78
N MET A 181 1.37 13.25 3.07
CA MET A 181 0.79 12.12 2.33
C MET A 181 0.54 12.46 0.85
N TRP A 182 0.00 13.65 0.58
CA TRP A 182 -0.19 14.15 -0.79
C TRP A 182 1.16 14.29 -1.52
N GLY A 183 2.18 14.85 -0.85
CA GLY A 183 3.52 14.96 -1.42
C GLY A 183 4.10 13.60 -1.81
N ILE A 184 4.02 12.60 -0.93
CA ILE A 184 4.47 11.23 -1.21
C ILE A 184 3.66 10.61 -2.36
N LEU A 185 2.33 10.77 -2.34
CA LEU A 185 1.46 10.27 -3.40
C LEU A 185 1.80 10.90 -4.75
N PHE A 186 2.07 12.20 -4.81
CA PHE A 186 2.47 12.91 -6.02
C PHE A 186 3.82 12.42 -6.55
N LEU A 187 4.79 12.16 -5.66
CA LEU A 187 6.09 11.59 -6.01
C LEU A 187 5.96 10.17 -6.55
N PHE A 188 5.08 9.36 -5.97
CA PHE A 188 4.86 7.99 -6.45
C PHE A 188 4.01 7.96 -7.71
N ARG A 189 2.92 8.71 -7.80
CA ARG A 189 1.95 8.65 -8.90
C ARG A 189 1.26 10.01 -9.03
N ARG A 190 1.86 10.89 -9.84
CA ARG A 190 1.42 12.28 -10.03
C ARG A 190 -0.06 12.40 -10.37
N GLU A 191 -0.59 11.46 -11.15
CA GLU A 191 -1.98 11.40 -11.56
C GLU A 191 -2.92 11.28 -10.36
N LEU A 192 -2.60 10.39 -9.41
CA LEU A 192 -3.39 10.23 -8.18
C LEU A 192 -3.24 11.44 -7.26
N GLY A 193 -2.04 12.02 -7.18
CA GLY A 193 -1.82 13.26 -6.41
C GLY A 193 -2.66 14.43 -6.92
N LEU A 194 -2.79 14.57 -8.24
CA LEU A 194 -3.63 15.61 -8.85
C LEU A 194 -5.12 15.34 -8.63
N ILE A 195 -5.57 14.09 -8.78
CA ILE A 195 -6.96 13.69 -8.52
C ILE A 195 -7.32 13.95 -7.04
N ALA A 196 -6.43 13.61 -6.11
CA ALA A 196 -6.62 13.84 -4.69
C ALA A 196 -6.81 15.33 -4.35
N LEU A 197 -6.04 16.21 -5.01
CA LEU A 197 -6.14 17.65 -4.81
C LEU A 197 -7.42 18.23 -5.44
N LEU A 198 -7.79 17.78 -6.64
CA LEU A 198 -9.06 18.14 -7.28
C LEU A 198 -10.26 17.76 -6.41
N GLY A 199 -10.23 16.58 -5.80
CA GLY A 199 -11.29 16.12 -4.89
C GLY A 199 -11.49 16.99 -3.65
N LEU A 200 -10.42 17.65 -3.16
CA LEU A 200 -10.49 18.57 -2.02
C LEU A 200 -10.89 20.00 -2.42
N VAL A 201 -10.53 20.45 -3.61
CA VAL A 201 -10.80 21.83 -4.07
C VAL A 201 -12.20 21.99 -4.66
N LEU A 202 -12.81 20.91 -5.18
CA LEU A 202 -14.14 20.94 -5.79
C LEU A 202 -15.31 20.75 -4.80
N GLN A 203 -15.03 20.72 -3.49
CA GLN A 203 -16.03 20.71 -2.41
C GLN A 203 -16.12 22.07 -1.73
#